data_AF-A0A0D6SR29-F1
#
_entry.id   AF-A0A0D6SR29-F1
#
_cell.length_a   1.000
_cell.length_b   1.000
_cell.length_c   1.000
_cell.angle_alpha   90.00
_cell.angle_beta   90.00
_cell.angle_gamma   90.00
#
_symmetry.space_group_name_H-M   'P 1'
#
loop_
_entity.id
_entity.type
_entity.pdbx_description
1 polymer ?
#
loop_
_entity_poly.entity_id
_entity_poly.type
_entity_poly.pdbx_seq_one_letter_code
_entity_poly.pdbx_strand_id
1 'polypeptide(L)'
;MTSANLSSFYKNDLHHLTLYEAASVRQRALLGMLGFLSNIPDHGTPSPELLGGAFACLEYLAEDAARLYEAAQNEAKNSPKG
;
A
#
# COMPACT_ATOMS: atom_id res chain seq x y z
N MET A 1 -17.09 -14.49 -27.58
CA MET A 1 -16.44 -14.46 -26.25
C MET A 1 -16.97 -15.64 -25.44
N THR A 2 -16.09 -16.52 -24.96
CA THR A 2 -16.47 -17.70 -24.17
C THR A 2 -16.68 -17.34 -22.70
N SER A 3 -17.52 -18.08 -21.99
CA SER A 3 -17.77 -17.93 -20.54
C SER A 3 -16.48 -17.91 -19.70
N ALA A 4 -15.45 -18.66 -20.11
CA ALA A 4 -14.14 -18.69 -19.47
C ALA A 4 -13.36 -17.35 -19.58
N ASN A 5 -13.55 -16.59 -20.66
CA ASN A 5 -12.90 -15.28 -20.80
C ASN A 5 -13.57 -14.22 -19.90
N LEU A 6 -14.89 -14.30 -19.68
CA LEU A 6 -15.59 -13.41 -18.75
C LEU A 6 -15.10 -13.62 -17.32
N SER A 7 -15.02 -14.88 -16.85
CA SER A 7 -14.64 -15.20 -15.47
C SER A 7 -13.18 -14.85 -15.15
N SER A 8 -12.29 -14.96 -16.13
CA SER A 8 -10.90 -14.51 -16.02
C SER A 8 -10.80 -12.99 -15.88
N PHE A 9 -11.59 -12.25 -16.66
CA PHE A 9 -11.62 -10.79 -16.63
C PHE A 9 -12.07 -10.24 -15.27
N TYR A 10 -13.21 -10.73 -14.75
CA TYR A 10 -13.73 -10.33 -13.44
C TYR A 10 -12.78 -10.67 -12.28
N LYS A 11 -12.00 -11.76 -12.39
CA LYS A 11 -11.00 -12.10 -11.37
C LYS A 11 -9.83 -11.13 -11.35
N ASN A 12 -9.34 -10.71 -12.52
CA ASN A 12 -8.24 -9.75 -12.61
C ASN A 12 -8.68 -8.36 -12.12
N ASP A 13 -9.88 -7.92 -12.48
CA ASP A 13 -10.41 -6.63 -12.00
C ASP A 13 -10.61 -6.61 -10.48
N LEU A 14 -11.11 -7.71 -9.90
CA LEU A 14 -11.27 -7.83 -8.46
C LEU A 14 -9.91 -7.87 -7.75
N HIS A 15 -8.92 -8.57 -8.32
CA HIS A 15 -7.59 -8.66 -7.72
C HIS A 15 -6.86 -7.31 -7.77
N HIS A 16 -6.90 -6.62 -8.92
CA HIS A 16 -6.39 -5.27 -9.08
C HIS A 16 -6.96 -4.29 -8.03
N LEU A 17 -8.28 -4.32 -7.85
CA LEU A 17 -8.96 -3.48 -6.86
C LEU A 17 -8.48 -3.80 -5.44
N THR A 18 -8.31 -5.09 -5.12
CA THR A 18 -7.79 -5.49 -3.80
C THR A 18 -6.35 -5.05 -3.55
N LEU A 19 -5.49 -5.04 -4.59
CA LEU A 19 -4.11 -4.55 -4.47
C LEU A 19 -4.06 -3.04 -4.25
N TYR A 20 -4.88 -2.28 -5.00
CA TYR A 20 -4.98 -0.83 -4.82
C TYR A 20 -5.53 -0.45 -3.44
N GLU A 21 -6.56 -1.14 -2.97
CA GLU A 21 -7.12 -0.95 -1.63
C GLU A 21 -6.08 -1.27 -0.55
N ALA A 22 -5.35 -2.38 -0.68
CA ALA A 22 -4.28 -2.74 0.23
C ALA A 22 -3.18 -1.66 0.27
N ALA A 23 -2.74 -1.16 -0.90
CA ALA A 23 -1.76 -0.09 -1.01
C ALA A 23 -2.25 1.19 -0.31
N SER A 24 -3.51 1.57 -0.56
CA SER A 24 -4.13 2.75 0.06
C SER A 24 -4.19 2.66 1.58
N VAL A 25 -4.47 1.47 2.12
CA VAL A 25 -4.46 1.24 3.57
C VAL A 25 -3.07 1.43 4.16
N ARG A 26 -2.01 0.91 3.52
CA ARG A 26 -0.62 1.11 4.00
C ARG A 26 -0.22 2.57 3.94
N GLN A 27 -0.51 3.25 2.84
CA GLN A 27 -0.23 4.68 2.70
C GLN A 27 -0.97 5.50 3.75
N ARG A 28 -2.24 5.17 4.05
CA ARG A 28 -3.01 5.86 5.09
C ARG A 28 -2.43 5.64 6.48
N ALA A 29 -1.99 4.41 6.79
CA ALA A 29 -1.31 4.12 8.05
C ALA A 29 0.00 4.91 8.18
N LEU A 30 0.80 4.98 7.11
CA LEU A 30 2.02 5.79 7.04
C LEU A 30 1.74 7.27 7.33
N LEU A 31 0.77 7.87 6.61
CA LEU A 31 0.39 9.27 6.82
C LEU A 31 -0.17 9.51 8.22
N GLY A 32 -0.90 8.54 8.78
CA GLY A 32 -1.39 8.58 10.14
C GLY A 32 -0.26 8.61 11.17
N MET A 33 0.76 7.76 11.01
CA MET A 33 1.94 7.77 11.88
C MET A 33 2.76 9.06 11.73
N LEU A 34 2.97 9.54 10.51
CA LEU A 34 3.67 10.81 10.27
C LEU A 34 2.92 11.99 10.90
N GLY A 35 1.59 12.04 10.73
CA GLY A 35 0.74 13.06 11.33
C GLY A 35 0.69 12.95 12.86
N PHE A 36 0.70 11.74 13.41
CA PHE A 36 0.83 11.54 14.86
C PHE A 36 2.15 12.10 15.36
N LEU A 37 3.27 11.73 14.73
CA LEU A 37 4.59 12.22 15.11
C LEU A 37 4.70 13.74 14.96
N SER A 38 4.22 14.34 13.86
CA SER A 38 4.35 15.78 13.64
C SER A 38 3.51 16.63 14.60
N ASN A 39 2.49 16.05 15.24
CA ASN A 39 1.60 16.74 16.18
C ASN A 39 1.98 16.55 17.65
N ILE A 40 3.04 15.81 17.94
CA ILE A 40 3.55 15.69 19.31
C ILE A 40 4.41 16.92 19.61
N PRO A 41 4.04 17.76 20.60
CA PRO A 41 4.78 19.00 20.89
C PRO A 41 6.15 18.75 21.51
N ASP A 42 6.31 17.62 22.22
CA ASP A 42 7.56 17.17 22.80
C ASP A 42 7.61 15.64 22.75
N HIS A 43 8.59 15.11 22.02
CA HIS A 43 8.83 13.67 21.93
C HIS A 43 9.66 13.14 23.12
N GLY A 44 10.14 14.03 23.99
CA GLY A 44 11.14 13.73 24.99
C GLY A 44 12.46 13.30 24.34
N THR A 45 13.13 12.34 24.97
CA THR A 45 14.40 11.75 24.50
C THR A 45 14.19 10.27 24.21
N PRO A 46 13.55 9.91 23.07
CA PRO A 46 13.37 8.51 22.72
C PRO A 46 14.74 7.85 22.54
N SER A 47 14.86 6.59 22.98
CA SER A 47 16.11 5.85 22.77
C SER A 47 16.35 5.65 21.27
N PRO A 48 17.62 5.53 20.82
CA PRO A 48 17.94 5.26 19.43
C PRO A 48 17.22 4.02 18.88
N GLU A 49 17.04 2.99 19.69
CA GLU A 49 16.35 1.75 19.32
C GLU A 49 14.86 1.99 19.07
N LEU A 50 14.20 2.80 19.92
CA LEU A 50 12.79 3.15 19.76
C LEU A 50 12.57 3.98 18.49
N LEU A 51 13.43 4.99 18.28
CA LEU A 51 13.34 5.87 17.11
C LEU A 51 13.66 5.08 15.82
N GLY A 52 14.68 4.24 15.85
CA GLY A 52 15.03 3.34 14.74
C GLY A 52 13.89 2.38 14.39
N GLY A 53 13.24 1.79 15.39
CA GLY A 53 12.06 0.95 15.17
C GLY A 53 10.88 1.70 14.56
N ALA A 54 10.62 2.93 15.01
CA ALA A 54 9.58 3.79 14.44
C ALA A 54 9.86 4.12 12.96
N PHE A 55 11.10 4.48 12.62
CA PHE A 55 11.49 4.74 11.23
C PHE A 55 11.43 3.48 10.37
N ALA A 56 11.88 2.33 10.86
CA ALA A 56 11.76 1.06 10.15
C ALA A 56 10.30 0.70 9.83
N CYS A 57 9.36 0.97 10.75
CA CYS A 57 7.94 0.80 10.47
C CYS A 57 7.42 1.74 9.38
N LEU A 58 7.87 3.00 9.37
CA LEU A 58 7.49 3.97 8.33
C LEU A 58 8.05 3.57 6.95
N GLU A 59 9.32 3.14 6.90
CA GLU A 59 9.95 2.61 5.69
C GLU A 59 9.21 1.38 5.17
N TYR A 60 8.87 0.43 6.05
CA TYR A 60 8.10 -0.75 5.67
C TYR A 60 6.74 -0.40 5.05
N LEU A 61 5.97 0.51 5.68
CA LEU A 61 4.67 0.93 5.16
C LEU A 61 4.80 1.64 3.81
N ALA A 62 5.84 2.45 3.63
CA ALA A 62 6.11 3.14 2.36
C ALA A 62 6.48 2.16 1.24
N GLU A 63 7.40 1.22 1.51
CA GLU A 63 7.81 0.21 0.55
C GLU A 63 6.65 -0.74 0.18
N ASP A 64 5.89 -1.22 1.16
CA ASP A 64 4.77 -2.13 0.92
C ASP A 64 3.67 -1.46 0.09
N ALA A 65 3.33 -0.20 0.41
CA ALA A 65 2.39 0.58 -0.40
C ALA A 65 2.89 0.75 -1.84
N ALA A 66 4.17 1.09 -2.04
CA ALA A 66 4.74 1.26 -3.38
C ALA A 66 4.69 -0.04 -4.20
N ARG A 67 5.06 -1.18 -3.61
CA ARG A 67 5.01 -2.49 -4.25
C ARG A 67 3.60 -2.87 -4.65
N LEU A 68 2.61 -2.63 -3.78
CA LEU A 68 1.21 -2.92 -4.06
C LEU A 68 0.64 -2.01 -5.17
N TYR A 69 1.00 -0.73 -5.19
CA TYR A 69 0.62 0.18 -6.27
C TYR A 69 1.23 -0.21 -7.61
N GLU A 70 2.50 -0.63 -7.62
CA GLU A 70 3.17 -1.12 -8.83
C GLU A 70 2.53 -2.42 -9.33
N ALA A 71 2.25 -3.37 -8.43
CA ALA A 71 1.56 -4.61 -8.77
C ALA A 71 0.18 -4.35 -9.38
N ALA A 72 -0.63 -3.47 -8.75
CA ALA A 72 -1.90 -3.04 -9.30
C ALA A 72 -1.73 -2.42 -10.70
N GLN A 73 -0.82 -1.46 -10.87
CA GLN A 73 -0.61 -0.84 -12.19
C GLN A 73 -0.17 -1.84 -13.27
N ASN A 74 0.65 -2.82 -12.91
CA ASN A 74 1.10 -3.86 -13.85
C ASN A 74 -0.06 -4.77 -14.26
N GLU A 75 -0.96 -5.13 -13.34
CA GLU A 75 -2.17 -5.89 -13.66
C GLU A 75 -3.15 -5.10 -14.53
N ALA A 76 -3.34 -3.81 -14.27
CA ALA A 76 -4.16 -2.95 -15.10
C ALA A 76 -3.61 -2.82 -16.54
N LYS A 77 -2.28 -2.78 -16.70
CA LYS A 77 -1.61 -2.72 -18.02
C LYS A 77 -1.69 -4.04 -18.78
N ASN A 78 -1.60 -5.16 -18.07
CA ASN A 78 -1.59 -6.51 -18.66
C ASN A 78 -2.99 -7.09 -18.85
N SER A 79 -4.03 -6.43 -18.33
CA SER A 79 -5.41 -6.79 -18.60
C SER A 79 -5.74 -6.49 -20.08
N PRO A 80 -6.20 -7.49 -20.87
CA PRO A 80 -6.46 -7.30 -22.28
C PRO A 80 -7.53 -6.23 -22.46
N LYS A 81 -7.18 -5.12 -23.11
CA LYS A 81 -8.18 -4.13 -23.55
C LYS A 81 -9.16 -4.86 -24.46
N GLY A 82 -10.40 -5.00 -24.00
CA GLY A 82 -11.50 -5.57 -24.78
C GLY A 82 -11.72 -4.83 -26.09
#